data_AF-A0A2E6H169-F1
#
_entry.id   AF-A0A2E6H169-F1
#
_cell.length_a   1.000
_cell.length_b   1.000
_cell.length_c   1.000
_cell.angle_alpha   90.00
_cell.angle_beta   90.00
_cell.angle_gamma   90.00
#
_symmetry.space_group_name_H-M   'P 1'
#
loop_
_entity.id
_entity.type
_entity.pdbx_description
1 polymer ?
#
loop_
_entity_poly.entity_id
_entity_poly.type
_entity_poly.pdbx_seq_one_letter_code
_entity_poly.pdbx_strand_id
1 'polypeptide(L)' 'MTKKYKIPCSWQVYGYLDIEADGWDEAIEVAEDYDTPLPTDGSYVEASFEVDHDMIEFWKEQERQQIRRKVDANN' A
#
# COMPACT_ATOMS: atom_id res chain seq x y z
N MET A 1 -23.36 17.81 -9.74
CA MET A 1 -22.79 17.32 -8.46
C MET A 1 -21.51 16.59 -8.75
N THR A 2 -20.41 16.94 -8.07
CA THR A 2 -19.12 16.25 -8.19
C THR A 2 -19.09 15.09 -7.22
N LYS A 3 -18.74 13.88 -7.68
CA LYS A 3 -18.48 12.75 -6.80
C LYS A 3 -17.02 12.77 -6.36
N LYS A 4 -16.74 12.40 -5.10
CA LYS A 4 -15.38 12.22 -4.57
C LYS A 4 -15.09 10.72 -4.49
N TYR A 5 -13.89 10.32 -4.89
CA TYR A 5 -13.44 8.93 -4.86
C TYR A 5 -12.16 8.83 -4.01
N LYS A 6 -12.00 7.69 -3.33
CA LYS A 6 -10.75 7.31 -2.68
C LYS A 6 -10.10 6.24 -3.57
N ILE A 7 -8.87 6.49 -4.01
CA ILE A 7 -8.16 5.60 -4.94
C ILE A 7 -7.00 4.94 -4.18
N PRO A 8 -6.95 3.59 -4.10
CA PRO A 8 -5.81 2.89 -3.53
C PRO A 8 -4.61 3.01 -4.47
N CYS A 9 -3.44 3.29 -3.91
CA CYS A 9 -2.20 3.46 -4.67
C CYS A 9 -0.99 3.22 -3.76
N SER A 10 0.17 3.01 -4.37
CA SER A 10 1.45 2.79 -3.72
C SER A 10 2.55 3.65 -4.34
N TRP A 11 3.61 3.83 -3.56
CA TRP A 11 4.89 4.39 -3.98
C TRP A 11 5.99 3.57 -3.32
N GLN A 12 7.16 3.47 -3.94
CA GLN A 12 8.35 2.94 -3.30
C GLN A 12 9.08 4.05 -2.54
N VAL A 13 9.56 3.75 -1.34
CA VAL A 13 10.39 4.65 -0.54
C VAL A 13 11.84 4.22 -0.67
N TYR A 14 12.72 5.18 -0.92
CA TYR A 14 14.18 5.04 -0.88
C TYR A 14 14.70 5.85 0.30
N GLY A 15 15.60 5.28 1.10
CA GLY A 15 16.24 5.97 2.21
C GLY A 15 17.31 5.10 2.85
N TYR A 16 17.84 5.58 3.97
CA TYR A 16 18.86 4.87 4.75
C TYR A 16 18.29 4.45 6.10
N LEU A 17 18.78 3.31 6.60
CA LEU A 17 18.54 2.86 7.96
C LEU A 17 19.79 3.15 8.79
N ASP A 18 19.61 3.80 9.92
CA ASP A 18 20.67 4.01 10.91
C ASP A 18 20.67 2.81 11.88
N ILE A 19 21.56 1.85 11.62
CA ILE A 19 21.63 0.58 12.36
C ILE A 19 22.92 0.55 13.19
N GLU A 20 22.79 0.18 14.46
CA GLU A 20 23.91 -0.13 15.36
C GLU A 20 24.19 -1.63 15.32
N ALA A 21 25.41 -2.01 14.95
CA ALA A 21 25.86 -3.40 14.82
C ALA A 21 27.39 -3.49 14.89
N ASP A 22 27.93 -4.67 15.21
CA ASP A 22 29.37 -4.94 15.32
C ASP A 22 30.03 -5.28 13.96
N GLY A 23 29.27 -5.22 12.86
CA GLY A 23 29.78 -5.44 11.51
C GLY A 23 28.71 -5.39 10.42
N TRP A 24 29.16 -5.52 9.17
CA TRP A 24 28.26 -5.45 8.00
C TRP A 24 27.27 -6.62 7.94
N ASP A 25 27.70 -7.83 8.28
CA ASP A 25 26.83 -9.00 8.22
C ASP A 25 25.66 -8.87 9.21
N GLU A 26 25.93 -8.46 10.45
CA GLU A 26 24.90 -8.19 11.46
C GLU A 26 24.03 -6.99 11.07
N ALA A 27 24.61 -5.91 10.55
CA ALA A 27 23.84 -4.75 10.10
C ALA A 27 22.84 -5.11 8.98
N ILE A 28 23.21 -6.00 8.06
CA ILE A 28 22.34 -6.48 6.99
C ILE A 28 21.26 -7.41 7.55
N GLU A 29 21.62 -8.33 8.45
CA GLU A 29 20.64 -9.21 9.12
C GLU A 29 19.57 -8.40 9.83
N VAL A 30 19.98 -7.35 10.56
CA VAL A 30 19.04 -6.41 11.20
C VAL A 30 18.20 -5.67 10.16
N ALA A 31 18.80 -5.16 9.08
CA ALA A 31 18.07 -4.42 8.04
C ALA A 31 16.99 -5.27 7.34
N GLU A 32 17.21 -6.58 7.19
CA GLU A 32 16.30 -7.52 6.55
C GLU A 32 15.23 -8.11 7.50
N ASP A 33 15.29 -7.79 8.79
CA ASP A 33 14.27 -8.20 9.76
C ASP A 33 12.91 -7.56 9.44
N TYR A 34 11.83 -8.31 9.68
CA TYR A 34 10.46 -7.90 9.40
C TYR A 34 10.01 -6.69 10.25
N ASP A 35 10.60 -6.52 11.43
CA ASP A 35 10.28 -5.43 12.36
C ASP A 35 11.11 -4.15 12.10
N THR A 36 11.95 -4.15 11.06
CA THR A 36 12.75 -2.99 10.69
C THR A 36 11.86 -1.81 10.28
N PRO A 37 12.02 -0.64 10.93
CA PRO A 37 11.18 0.52 10.64
C PRO A 37 11.45 1.05 9.23
N LEU A 38 10.50 1.82 8.71
CA LEU A 38 10.73 2.57 7.48
C LEU A 38 11.90 3.56 7.68
N PRO A 39 12.67 3.86 6.60
CA PRO A 39 13.74 4.83 6.66
C PRO A 39 13.29 6.18 7.23
N THR A 40 14.07 6.74 8.16
CA THR A 40 13.78 8.01 8.86
C THR A 40 13.89 9.22 7.92
N ASP A 41 14.82 9.17 6.96
CA ASP A 41 14.98 10.16 5.88
C ASP A 41 14.73 9.49 4.52
N GLY A 42 13.46 9.16 4.29
CA GLY A 42 12.99 8.52 3.05
C GLY A 42 12.49 9.54 2.03
N SER A 43 12.85 9.34 0.76
CA SER A 43 12.25 9.99 -0.40
C SER A 43 11.49 8.97 -1.24
N TYR A 44 10.45 9.41 -1.94
CA TYR A 44 9.77 8.51 -2.88
C TYR A 44 10.61 8.32 -4.14
N VAL A 45 10.68 7.09 -4.61
CA VAL A 45 11.33 6.76 -5.89
C VAL A 45 10.51 7.38 -7.01
N GLU A 46 11.14 8.21 -7.83
CA GLU A 46 10.49 8.80 -8.99
C GLU A 46 9.96 7.69 -9.93
N ALA A 47 8.78 7.93 -10.49
CA ALA A 47 8.07 6.98 -11.36
C ALA A 47 7.69 5.62 -10.73
N SER A 48 7.75 5.47 -9.40
CA SER A 48 7.27 4.26 -8.70
C SER A 48 5.77 4.28 -8.35
N PHE A 49 5.06 5.35 -8.70
CA PHE A 49 3.64 5.48 -8.43
C PHE A 49 2.83 4.44 -9.19
N GLU A 50 2.00 3.69 -8.47
CA GLU A 50 1.09 2.73 -9.05
C GLU A 50 -0.30 2.83 -8.43
N VAL A 51 -1.33 2.71 -9.26
CA VAL A 51 -2.72 2.59 -8.81
C VAL A 51 -3.04 1.12 -8.62
N ASP A 52 -3.64 0.79 -7.48
CA ASP A 52 -4.05 -0.58 -7.19
C ASP A 52 -5.38 -0.89 -7.89
N HIS A 53 -5.28 -1.32 -9.14
CA HIS A 53 -6.42 -1.65 -9.98
C HIS A 53 -7.21 -2.87 -9.48
N ASP A 54 -6.53 -3.83 -8.85
CA ASP A 54 -7.16 -5.04 -8.34
C ASP A 54 -8.08 -4.71 -7.16
N MET A 55 -7.64 -3.88 -6.22
CA MET A 55 -8.48 -3.40 -5.13
C MET A 55 -9.67 -2.56 -5.64
N ILE A 56 -9.46 -1.76 -6.68
CA ILE A 56 -10.53 -1.00 -7.31
C ILE A 56 -11.58 -1.94 -7.91
N GLU A 57 -11.18 -2.97 -8.66
CA GLU A 57 -12.12 -3.93 -9.24
C GLU A 57 -12.85 -4.75 -8.17
N PHE A 58 -12.15 -5.12 -7.11
CA PHE A 58 -12.77 -5.75 -5.94
C PHE A 58 -13.87 -4.86 -5.34
N TRP A 59 -13.59 -3.57 -5.08
CA TRP A 59 -14.60 -2.65 -4.54
C TRP A 59 -15.78 -2.44 -5.48
N LYS A 60 -15.53 -2.32 -6.79
CA LYS A 60 -16.60 -2.24 -7.80
C LYS A 60 -17.50 -3.47 -7.77
N GLU A 61 -16.92 -4.67 -7.63
CA GLU A 61 -17.71 -5.90 -7.52
C GLU A 61 -18.55 -5.94 -6.24
N GLN A 62 -17.98 -5.56 -5.08
CA GLN A 62 -18.73 -5.48 -3.83
C GLN A 62 -19.92 -4.50 -3.93
N GLU A 63 -19.73 -3.36 -4.60
CA GLU A 63 -20.82 -2.42 -4.85
C GLU A 63 -21.91 -3.04 -5.74
N ARG A 64 -21.54 -3.70 -6.84
CA ARG A 64 -22.48 -4.42 -7.71
C ARG A 64 -23.29 -5.47 -6.95
N GLN A 65 -22.65 -6.26 -6.09
CA GLN A 65 -23.31 -7.30 -5.31
C GLN A 65 -24.28 -6.73 -4.27
N GLN A 66 -23.92 -5.63 -3.60
CA GLN A 66 -24.82 -4.94 -2.69
C GLN A 66 -26.07 -4.39 -3.39
N ILE A 67 -25.90 -3.86 -4.60
CA ILE A 67 -27.03 -3.39 -5.41
C ILE A 67 -27.95 -4.56 -5.76
N ARG A 68 -27.41 -5.69 -6.25
CA ARG A 68 -28.20 -6.89 -6.58
C ARG A 68 -29.02 -7.38 -5.39
N ARG A 69 -28.39 -7.56 -4.23
CA ARG A 69 -29.07 -8.01 -3.00
C ARG A 69 -30.23 -7.09 -2.59
N LYS A 70 -30.09 -5.77 -2.76
CA LYS A 70 -31.15 -4.80 -2.45
C LYS A 70 -32.32 -4.88 -3.42
N VAL A 71 -32.06 -5.19 -4.69
CA VAL A 71 -33.12 -5.41 -5.69
C VAL A 71 -33.90 -6.68 -5.35
N ASP A 72 -33.19 -7.77 -5.04
CA ASP A 72 -33.81 -9.05 -4.70
C ASP A 72 -34.63 -8.99 -3.40
N ALA A 73 -34.20 -8.17 -2.41
CA ALA A 73 -34.94 -7.99 -1.16
C ALA A 73 -36.21 -7.12 -1.29
N ASN A 74 -36.36 -6.38 -2.39
CA ASN A 74 -37.48 -5.48 -2.64
C ASN A 74 -38.52 -6.06 -3.62
N ASN A 75 -38.34 -7.31 -4.08
CA ASN A 75 -39.20 -8.01 -5.03
C ASN A 75 -39.82 -9.25 -4.38
#